data_AF-A0A392LXU9-F1
#
_entry.id   AF-A0A392LXU9-F1
#
_cell.length_a   1.000
_cell.length_b   1.000
_cell.length_c   1.000
_cell.angle_alpha   90.00
_cell.angle_beta   90.00
_cell.angle_gamma   90.00
#
_symmetry.space_group_name_H-M   'P 1'
#
loop_
_entity.id
_entity.type
_entity.pdbx_description
1 polymer ?
#
loop_
_entity_poly.entity_id
_entity_poly.type
_entity_poly.pdbx_seq_one_letter_code
_entity_poly.pdbx_strand_id
1 'polypeptide(L)'
;MHEYFSHVINVAGDGHCGFRAVAHLLGKSEDNHHMIRLDLLTELVHNKARYFQLFGGKDKLDYLKDALTPAGIGDADEDKWLTMPDMGFLLAQRYKHMVVLLAGNDEYSEMYFLLEGAPPYQERLMCLGWVNENHFMVVYLKPSSPIPSVSPMWDKYCSDNASTWPDKFVDRMTAYNNLKRSHGGIVVEVRYLSSGCVLRDYRAFVA
;
A
#
# COMPACT_ATOMS: atom_id res chain seq x y z
N MET A 1 -15.71 -2.50 -9.69
CA MET A 1 -14.30 -2.05 -9.70
C MET A 1 -13.66 -2.07 -11.09
N HIS A 2 -13.80 -3.15 -11.89
CA HIS A 2 -13.14 -3.26 -13.20
C HIS A 2 -13.34 -2.06 -14.14
N GLU A 3 -14.49 -1.39 -14.10
CA GLU A 3 -14.76 -0.17 -14.89
C GLU A 3 -13.79 1.00 -14.62
N TYR A 4 -13.11 1.00 -13.46
CA TYR A 4 -12.16 2.03 -13.03
C TYR A 4 -10.71 1.71 -13.41
N PHE A 5 -10.45 0.52 -13.96
CA PHE A 5 -9.14 0.14 -14.48
C PHE A 5 -8.96 0.69 -15.90
N SER A 6 -7.81 1.30 -16.15
CA SER A 6 -7.36 1.63 -17.50
C SER A 6 -6.56 0.48 -18.09
N HIS A 7 -5.69 -0.14 -17.30
CA HIS A 7 -4.88 -1.28 -17.70
C HIS A 7 -4.47 -2.14 -16.49
N VAL A 8 -4.19 -3.41 -16.73
CA VAL A 8 -3.68 -4.35 -15.71
C VAL A 8 -2.53 -5.12 -16.33
N ILE A 9 -1.41 -5.24 -15.62
CA ILE A 9 -0.24 -6.00 -16.08
C ILE A 9 0.00 -7.14 -15.11
N ASN A 10 0.01 -8.34 -15.68
CA ASN A 10 0.34 -9.56 -14.98
C ASN A 10 1.85 -9.77 -15.07
N VAL A 11 2.54 -9.58 -13.93
CA VAL A 11 3.98 -9.85 -13.80
C VAL A 11 4.22 -11.33 -13.55
N ALA A 12 5.47 -11.78 -13.64
CA ALA A 12 5.82 -13.18 -13.34
C ALA A 12 5.43 -13.58 -11.91
N GLY A 13 4.83 -14.77 -11.77
CA GLY A 13 4.39 -15.36 -10.49
C GLY A 13 5.44 -16.29 -9.87
N ASP A 14 6.68 -15.82 -9.75
CA ASP A 14 7.85 -16.56 -9.28
C ASP A 14 8.21 -16.26 -7.81
N GLY A 15 7.21 -15.82 -7.02
CA GLY A 15 7.41 -15.32 -5.65
C GLY A 15 8.05 -13.93 -5.56
N HIS A 16 8.46 -13.32 -6.68
CA HIS A 16 8.92 -11.92 -6.73
C HIS A 16 7.86 -10.94 -7.26
N CYS A 17 6.66 -11.42 -7.58
CA CYS A 17 5.59 -10.66 -8.23
C CYS A 17 5.35 -9.27 -7.61
N GLY A 18 5.31 -9.15 -6.28
CA GLY A 18 5.13 -7.86 -5.60
C GLY A 18 6.26 -6.87 -5.91
N PHE A 19 7.52 -7.32 -5.84
CA PHE A 19 8.68 -6.49 -6.15
C PHE A 19 8.80 -6.19 -7.65
N ARG A 20 8.44 -7.15 -8.52
CA ARG A 20 8.37 -6.96 -9.98
C ARG A 20 7.32 -5.91 -10.35
N ALA A 21 6.15 -5.97 -9.75
CA ALA A 21 5.07 -5.00 -9.95
C ALA A 21 5.50 -3.59 -9.52
N VAL A 22 6.19 -3.46 -8.38
CA VAL A 22 6.76 -2.17 -7.94
C VAL A 22 7.82 -1.66 -8.93
N ALA A 23 8.72 -2.52 -9.41
CA ALA A 23 9.71 -2.13 -10.40
C ALA A 23 9.04 -1.59 -11.68
N HIS A 24 8.00 -2.27 -12.16
CA HIS A 24 7.21 -1.85 -13.31
C HIS A 24 6.54 -0.48 -13.08
N LEU A 25 5.91 -0.27 -11.91
CA LEU A 25 5.29 1.00 -11.53
C LEU A 25 6.28 2.17 -11.42
N LEU A 26 7.56 1.86 -11.19
CA LEU A 26 8.67 2.82 -11.23
C LEU A 26 9.25 3.04 -12.64
N GLY A 27 8.65 2.45 -13.67
CA GLY A 27 9.13 2.51 -15.05
C GLY A 27 10.42 1.72 -15.29
N LYS A 28 10.70 0.71 -14.45
CA LYS A 28 11.88 -0.16 -14.56
C LYS A 28 11.48 -1.53 -15.12
N SER A 29 12.47 -2.31 -15.58
CA SER A 29 12.26 -3.74 -15.90
C SER A 29 11.84 -4.51 -14.65
N GLU A 30 10.98 -5.52 -14.82
CA GLU A 30 10.62 -6.47 -13.75
C GLU A 30 11.85 -7.18 -13.17
N ASP A 31 12.90 -7.38 -13.97
CA ASP A 31 14.16 -7.99 -13.54
C ASP A 31 14.92 -7.16 -12.49
N ASN A 32 14.53 -5.89 -12.32
CA ASN A 32 15.06 -5.03 -11.26
C ASN A 32 14.39 -5.25 -9.90
N HIS A 33 13.58 -6.31 -9.72
CA HIS A 33 12.96 -6.66 -8.43
C HIS A 33 13.95 -6.75 -7.26
N HIS A 34 15.17 -7.23 -7.51
CA HIS A 34 16.25 -7.28 -6.53
C HIS A 34 16.68 -5.89 -6.02
N MET A 35 16.62 -4.86 -6.87
CA MET A 35 16.89 -3.49 -6.46
C MET A 35 15.79 -2.93 -5.57
N ILE A 36 14.53 -3.33 -5.80
CA ILE A 36 13.42 -2.95 -4.93
C ILE A 36 13.63 -3.52 -3.53
N ARG A 37 14.00 -4.81 -3.41
CA ARG A 37 14.34 -5.43 -2.12
C ARG A 37 15.45 -4.66 -1.40
N LEU A 38 16.54 -4.34 -2.11
CA LEU A 38 17.66 -3.59 -1.55
C LEU A 38 17.26 -2.19 -1.08
N ASP A 39 16.44 -1.48 -1.86
CA ASP A 39 15.92 -0.16 -1.52
C ASP A 39 15.07 -0.20 -0.25
N LEU A 40 14.17 -1.18 -0.12
CA LEU A 40 13.32 -1.34 1.07
C LEU A 40 14.12 -1.78 2.29
N LEU A 41 15.10 -2.67 2.13
CA LEU A 41 15.99 -3.06 3.23
C LEU A 41 16.80 -1.86 3.73
N THR A 42 17.29 -1.05 2.79
CA THR A 42 18.00 0.20 3.08
C THR A 42 17.09 1.16 3.86
N GLU A 43 15.86 1.38 3.39
CA GLU A 43 14.87 2.21 4.08
C GLU A 43 14.61 1.72 5.52
N LEU A 44 14.35 0.42 5.68
CA LEU A 44 14.08 -0.22 6.96
C LEU A 44 15.23 -0.06 7.96
N VAL A 45 16.47 -0.26 7.50
CA VAL A 45 17.67 -0.19 8.35
C VAL A 45 17.99 1.25 8.73
N HIS A 46 17.93 2.20 7.79
CA HIS A 46 18.24 3.60 8.06
C HIS A 46 17.23 4.25 9.00
N ASN A 47 15.95 3.87 8.90
CA ASN A 47 14.86 4.43 9.71
C ASN A 47 14.36 3.46 10.81
N LYS A 48 15.25 2.59 11.31
CA LYS A 48 14.93 1.51 12.26
C LYS A 48 14.09 1.95 13.46
N ALA A 49 14.42 3.08 14.09
CA ALA A 49 13.71 3.54 15.29
C ALA A 49 12.22 3.82 15.02
N ARG A 50 11.90 4.35 13.85
CA ARG A 50 10.52 4.59 13.42
C ARG A 50 9.79 3.29 13.18
N TYR A 51 10.38 2.41 12.38
CA TYR A 51 9.75 1.14 12.05
C TYR A 51 9.63 0.23 13.27
N PHE A 52 10.51 0.35 14.26
CA PHE A 52 10.36 -0.31 15.56
C PHE A 52 9.07 0.11 16.26
N GLN A 53 8.75 1.41 16.28
CA GLN A 53 7.54 1.94 16.90
C GLN A 53 6.28 1.60 16.09
N LEU A 54 6.36 1.69 14.76
CA LEU A 54 5.26 1.39 13.85
C LEU A 54 4.85 -0.09 13.91
N PHE A 55 5.84 -0.98 13.83
CA PHE A 55 5.62 -2.42 13.69
C PHE A 55 5.65 -3.19 15.02
N GLY A 56 5.81 -2.49 16.14
CA GLY A 56 5.64 -3.08 17.47
C GLY A 56 6.82 -3.91 17.98
N GLY A 57 8.03 -3.71 17.45
CA GLY A 57 9.25 -4.23 18.09
C GLY A 57 10.23 -4.97 17.17
N LYS A 58 11.18 -5.65 17.80
CA LYS A 58 12.35 -6.26 17.13
C LYS A 58 11.96 -7.43 16.24
N ASP A 59 11.09 -8.32 16.71
CA ASP A 59 10.75 -9.56 16.00
C ASP A 59 10.17 -9.26 14.61
N LYS A 60 9.30 -8.25 14.52
CA LYS A 60 8.73 -7.83 13.24
C LYS A 60 9.78 -7.19 12.32
N LEU A 61 10.71 -6.40 12.85
CA LEU A 61 11.81 -5.86 12.05
C LEU A 61 12.75 -6.94 11.53
N ASP A 62 13.04 -7.95 12.34
CA ASP A 62 13.93 -9.03 11.93
C ASP A 62 13.25 -9.93 10.90
N TYR A 63 11.95 -10.19 11.03
CA TYR A 63 11.13 -10.80 9.97
C TYR A 63 11.19 -10.01 8.66
N LEU A 64 10.97 -8.68 8.69
CA LEU A 64 10.99 -7.87 7.47
C LEU A 64 12.38 -7.83 6.81
N LYS A 65 13.45 -7.77 7.60
CA LYS A 65 14.82 -7.86 7.07
C LYS A 65 15.07 -9.21 6.40
N ASP A 66 14.63 -10.29 7.03
CA ASP A 66 14.79 -11.63 6.51
C ASP A 66 13.99 -11.82 5.21
N ALA A 67 12.73 -11.35 5.16
CA ALA A 67 11.89 -11.38 3.97
C ALA A 67 12.48 -10.56 2.81
N LEU A 68 13.13 -9.43 3.12
CA LEU A 68 13.79 -8.57 2.12
C LEU A 68 15.15 -9.11 1.67
N THR A 69 15.74 -10.05 2.39
CA THR A 69 17.04 -10.65 2.04
C THR A 69 16.82 -11.85 1.13
N PRO A 70 17.32 -11.84 -0.13
CA PRO A 70 17.17 -12.97 -1.04
C PRO A 70 17.79 -14.25 -0.47
N ALA A 71 17.06 -15.37 -0.54
CA ALA A 71 17.57 -16.69 -0.14
C ALA A 71 18.50 -17.33 -1.18
N GLY A 72 18.41 -16.90 -2.45
CA GLY A 72 19.17 -17.46 -3.56
C GLY A 72 18.82 -16.83 -4.90
N ILE A 73 19.23 -17.50 -5.98
CA ILE A 73 18.88 -17.16 -7.36
C ILE A 73 17.68 -18.04 -7.77
N GLY A 74 16.68 -17.43 -8.40
CA GLY A 74 15.48 -18.12 -8.88
C GLY A 74 14.22 -17.67 -8.14
N ASP A 75 13.23 -18.55 -8.12
CA ASP A 75 11.94 -18.32 -7.48
C ASP A 75 12.11 -18.06 -5.97
N ALA A 76 11.24 -17.22 -5.42
CA ALA A 76 11.23 -16.88 -4.01
C ALA A 76 10.21 -17.73 -3.24
N ASP A 77 10.67 -18.29 -2.12
CA ASP A 77 9.83 -18.91 -1.10
C ASP A 77 8.88 -17.88 -0.46
N GLU A 78 7.78 -18.36 0.13
CA GLU A 78 6.71 -17.53 0.71
C GLU A 78 7.20 -16.57 1.79
N ASP A 79 8.19 -16.98 2.57
CA ASP A 79 8.81 -16.13 3.61
C ASP A 79 9.58 -14.94 3.02
N LYS A 80 9.86 -14.94 1.71
CA LYS A 80 10.53 -13.86 0.98
C LYS A 80 9.57 -12.99 0.17
N TRP A 81 8.26 -13.20 0.22
CA TRP A 81 7.32 -12.40 -0.56
C TRP A 81 7.22 -10.95 -0.08
N LEU A 82 6.63 -10.09 -0.92
CA LEU A 82 6.27 -8.73 -0.53
C LEU A 82 5.08 -8.81 0.44
N THR A 83 5.29 -8.41 1.70
CA THR A 83 4.25 -8.53 2.74
C THR A 83 3.54 -7.20 2.99
N MET A 84 2.22 -7.18 2.81
CA MET A 84 1.35 -6.08 3.20
C MET A 84 0.71 -6.37 4.56
N PRO A 85 0.44 -5.36 5.42
CA PRO A 85 0.59 -3.92 5.19
C PRO A 85 2.02 -3.38 5.38
N ASP A 86 2.91 -4.14 6.04
CA ASP A 86 4.18 -3.65 6.56
C ASP A 86 5.07 -3.00 5.48
N MET A 87 5.28 -3.68 4.35
CA MET A 87 6.13 -3.16 3.26
C MET A 87 5.45 -2.03 2.47
N GLY A 88 4.14 -1.85 2.58
CA GLY A 88 3.40 -0.72 2.00
C GLY A 88 3.91 0.63 2.50
N PHE A 89 4.23 0.72 3.80
CA PHE A 89 4.84 1.91 4.41
C PHE A 89 6.27 2.15 3.94
N LEU A 90 7.06 1.08 3.76
CA LEU A 90 8.43 1.18 3.25
C LEU A 90 8.42 1.72 1.83
N LEU A 91 7.56 1.14 0.96
CA LEU A 91 7.38 1.57 -0.42
C LEU A 91 6.98 3.04 -0.51
N ALA A 92 5.96 3.44 0.27
CA ALA A 92 5.47 4.81 0.26
C ALA A 92 6.56 5.81 0.67
N GLN A 93 7.25 5.52 1.78
CA GLN A 93 8.29 6.38 2.31
C GLN A 93 9.52 6.44 1.39
N ARG A 94 9.98 5.30 0.87
CA ARG A 94 11.17 5.18 0.02
C ARG A 94 11.01 5.89 -1.31
N TYR A 95 9.88 5.62 -2.00
CA TYR A 95 9.67 6.11 -3.35
C TYR A 95 8.88 7.41 -3.43
N LYS A 96 8.37 7.91 -2.30
CA LYS A 96 7.53 9.12 -2.24
C LYS A 96 6.29 9.00 -3.14
N HIS A 97 5.69 7.81 -3.14
CA HIS A 97 4.44 7.49 -3.81
C HIS A 97 3.39 7.10 -2.76
N MET A 98 2.13 7.41 -3.03
CA MET A 98 1.03 6.74 -2.35
C MET A 98 0.95 5.31 -2.89
N VAL A 99 0.84 4.32 -2.00
CA VAL A 99 0.65 2.93 -2.37
C VAL A 99 -0.79 2.54 -2.13
N VAL A 100 -1.44 1.95 -3.13
CA VAL A 100 -2.81 1.45 -3.07
C VAL A 100 -2.78 -0.06 -3.27
N LEU A 101 -3.25 -0.81 -2.30
CA LEU A 101 -3.51 -2.24 -2.39
C LEU A 101 -4.99 -2.47 -2.68
N LEU A 102 -5.29 -3.13 -3.78
CA LEU A 102 -6.63 -3.60 -4.11
C LEU A 102 -6.66 -5.12 -4.01
N ALA A 103 -7.29 -5.63 -2.97
CA ALA A 103 -7.49 -7.06 -2.77
C ALA A 103 -8.87 -7.51 -3.30
N GLY A 104 -8.92 -8.70 -3.90
CA GLY A 104 -10.15 -9.32 -4.40
C GLY A 104 -11.07 -9.86 -3.29
N ASN A 105 -12.24 -10.39 -3.66
CA ASN A 105 -13.10 -11.25 -2.81
C ASN A 105 -13.29 -10.80 -1.35
N ASP A 106 -13.76 -9.56 -1.15
CA ASP A 106 -14.00 -8.97 0.19
C ASP A 106 -12.78 -8.85 1.11
N GLU A 107 -11.58 -9.17 0.61
CA GLU A 107 -10.34 -8.93 1.32
C GLU A 107 -10.06 -7.43 1.45
N TYR A 108 -9.24 -7.14 2.45
CA TYR A 108 -8.95 -5.80 2.88
C TYR A 108 -8.11 -5.07 1.81
N SER A 109 -8.61 -3.93 1.33
CA SER A 109 -7.88 -3.00 0.46
C SER A 109 -7.46 -1.76 1.24
N GLU A 110 -6.22 -1.30 1.08
CA GLU A 110 -5.64 -0.18 1.83
C GLU A 110 -4.92 0.82 0.96
N MET A 111 -4.84 2.04 1.47
CA MET A 111 -3.94 3.06 1.00
C MET A 111 -2.88 3.40 2.05
N TYR A 112 -1.64 3.51 1.62
CA TYR A 112 -0.48 3.85 2.45
C TYR A 112 0.14 5.15 1.94
N PHE A 113 0.22 6.13 2.83
CA PHE A 113 0.90 7.38 2.59
C PHE A 113 2.31 7.36 3.20
N LEU A 114 3.10 8.36 2.82
CA LEU A 114 4.36 8.65 3.49
C LEU A 114 4.09 8.96 4.96
N LEU A 115 4.90 8.43 5.86
CA LEU A 115 4.81 8.74 7.29
C LEU A 115 5.28 10.17 7.58
N GLU A 116 6.16 10.71 6.72
CA GLU A 116 6.71 12.05 6.83
C GLU A 116 6.88 12.73 5.48
N GLY A 117 6.73 14.05 5.50
CA GLY A 117 6.93 14.92 4.38
C GLY A 117 5.61 15.47 3.85
N ALA A 118 5.68 16.68 3.32
CA ALA A 118 4.55 17.31 2.67
C ALA A 118 4.12 16.52 1.42
N PRO A 119 2.83 16.54 1.06
CA PRO A 119 2.37 15.94 -0.16
C PRO A 119 3.08 16.52 -1.38
N PRO A 120 3.56 15.70 -2.31
CA PRO A 120 4.12 16.18 -3.55
C PRO A 120 3.06 16.99 -4.30
N TYR A 121 3.51 17.95 -5.10
CA TYR A 121 2.61 18.77 -5.92
C TYR A 121 1.81 17.92 -6.91
N GLN A 122 2.48 16.91 -7.49
CA GLN A 122 1.86 15.94 -8.39
C GLN A 122 1.49 14.66 -7.62
N GLU A 123 0.28 14.16 -7.86
CA GLU A 123 -0.13 12.85 -7.39
C GLU A 123 0.78 11.77 -8.00
N ARG A 124 1.33 10.92 -7.13
CA ARG A 124 2.17 9.78 -7.51
C ARG A 124 1.60 8.54 -6.84
N LEU A 125 0.95 7.69 -7.62
CA LEU A 125 0.18 6.55 -7.14
C LEU A 125 0.76 5.26 -7.71
N MET A 126 1.06 4.32 -6.81
CA MET A 126 1.40 2.94 -7.12
C MET A 126 0.21 2.08 -6.73
N CYS A 127 -0.46 1.44 -7.70
CA CYS A 127 -1.57 0.56 -7.40
C CYS A 127 -1.22 -0.90 -7.71
N LEU A 128 -1.29 -1.71 -6.66
CA LEU A 128 -1.02 -3.14 -6.64
C LEU A 128 -2.35 -3.87 -6.49
N GLY A 129 -2.62 -4.79 -7.42
CA GLY A 129 -3.71 -5.76 -7.27
C GLY A 129 -3.20 -6.99 -6.55
N TRP A 130 -3.94 -7.49 -5.56
CA TRP A 130 -3.65 -8.72 -4.83
C TRP A 130 -4.74 -9.74 -5.10
N VAL A 131 -4.35 -10.93 -5.57
CA VAL A 131 -5.27 -11.99 -5.96
C VAL A 131 -4.80 -13.35 -5.46
N ASN A 132 -5.77 -14.22 -5.17
CA ASN A 132 -5.57 -15.62 -4.76
C ASN A 132 -4.60 -15.81 -3.58
N GLU A 133 -4.50 -14.79 -2.71
CA GLU A 133 -3.62 -14.81 -1.53
C GLU A 133 -2.13 -15.10 -1.83
N ASN A 134 -1.68 -14.95 -3.09
CA ASN A 134 -0.30 -15.26 -3.46
C ASN A 134 0.29 -14.43 -4.62
N HIS A 135 -0.51 -13.61 -5.32
CA HIS A 135 -0.02 -12.94 -6.52
C HIS A 135 -0.33 -11.45 -6.56
N PHE A 136 0.71 -10.67 -6.86
CA PHE A 136 0.60 -9.24 -7.11
C PHE A 136 0.57 -8.94 -8.61
N MET A 137 -0.27 -7.99 -8.99
CA MET A 137 -0.35 -7.44 -10.33
C MET A 137 -0.22 -5.92 -10.29
N VAL A 138 0.17 -5.32 -11.42
CA VAL A 138 0.12 -3.87 -11.59
C VAL A 138 -1.27 -3.47 -12.02
N VAL A 139 -1.84 -2.45 -11.38
CA VAL A 139 -3.14 -1.90 -11.75
C VAL A 139 -2.97 -0.42 -12.08
N TYR A 140 -3.36 -0.03 -13.29
CA TYR A 140 -3.50 1.38 -13.66
C TYR A 140 -4.95 1.80 -13.48
N LEU A 141 -5.16 2.82 -12.65
CA LEU A 141 -6.48 3.41 -12.43
C LEU A 141 -6.73 4.54 -13.44
N LYS A 142 -7.98 4.69 -13.87
CA LYS A 142 -8.43 5.90 -14.57
C LYS A 142 -8.31 7.13 -13.64
N PRO A 143 -8.20 8.35 -14.19
CA PRO A 143 -8.21 9.57 -13.38
C PRO A 143 -9.45 9.64 -12.50
N SER A 144 -9.27 10.10 -11.26
CA SER A 144 -10.34 10.23 -10.25
C SER A 144 -11.04 8.92 -9.85
N SER A 145 -10.48 7.76 -10.19
CA SER A 145 -11.03 6.47 -9.77
C SER A 145 -11.15 6.37 -8.24
N PRO A 146 -12.19 5.68 -7.74
CA PRO A 146 -12.32 5.31 -6.34
C PRO A 146 -11.09 4.55 -5.84
N ILE A 147 -10.66 4.87 -4.62
CA ILE A 147 -9.49 4.28 -3.95
C ILE A 147 -9.85 3.92 -2.51
N PRO A 148 -9.26 2.87 -1.92
CA PRO A 148 -9.57 2.45 -0.56
C PRO A 148 -9.18 3.51 0.48
N SER A 149 -9.75 3.35 1.67
CA SER A 149 -9.41 4.14 2.85
C SER A 149 -7.93 3.99 3.23
N VAL A 150 -7.42 5.01 3.92
CA VAL A 150 -6.06 5.00 4.47
C VAL A 150 -5.93 3.95 5.56
N SER A 151 -4.78 3.27 5.60
CA SER A 151 -4.44 2.33 6.66
C SER A 151 -4.52 3.02 8.03
N PRO A 152 -5.25 2.46 9.02
CA PRO A 152 -5.36 3.04 10.37
C PRO A 152 -4.01 3.19 11.08
N MET A 153 -3.01 2.38 10.70
CA MET A 153 -1.65 2.53 11.22
C MET A 153 -1.00 3.82 10.73
N TRP A 154 -1.25 4.25 9.49
CA TRP A 154 -0.73 5.54 9.02
C TRP A 154 -1.21 6.68 9.92
N ASP A 155 -2.50 6.69 10.24
CA ASP A 155 -3.16 7.71 11.02
C ASP A 155 -2.51 7.94 12.40
N LYS A 156 -2.11 6.83 13.03
CA LYS A 156 -1.50 6.80 14.36
C LYS A 156 -0.04 7.24 14.38
N TYR A 157 0.69 7.05 13.28
CA TYR A 157 2.15 7.19 13.23
C TYR A 157 2.64 8.23 12.21
N CYS A 158 1.75 8.88 11.46
CA CYS A 158 2.12 9.99 10.58
C CYS A 158 2.60 11.19 11.41
N SER A 159 3.59 11.91 10.88
CA SER A 159 3.99 13.21 11.43
C SER A 159 2.97 14.30 11.11
N ASP A 160 3.03 15.40 11.87
CA ASP A 160 2.13 16.56 11.69
C ASP A 160 2.16 17.11 10.26
N ASN A 161 3.33 17.13 9.62
CA ASN A 161 3.49 17.64 8.24
C ASN A 161 2.90 16.71 7.17
N ALA A 162 2.56 15.47 7.54
CA ALA A 162 1.91 14.50 6.68
C ALA A 162 0.39 14.38 6.99
N SER A 163 -0.10 14.98 8.07
CA SER A 163 -1.47 14.75 8.58
C SER A 163 -2.61 15.10 7.62
N THR A 164 -2.38 16.03 6.68
CA THR A 164 -3.39 16.55 5.72
C THR A 164 -3.42 15.83 4.38
N TRP A 165 -2.59 14.79 4.19
CA TRP A 165 -2.58 14.00 2.94
C TRP A 165 -3.95 13.42 2.56
N PRO A 166 -4.75 12.84 3.48
CA PRO A 166 -6.03 12.22 3.15
C PRO A 166 -7.08 13.20 2.61
N ASP A 167 -6.97 14.49 2.96
CA ASP A 167 -7.97 15.52 2.63
C ASP A 167 -8.18 15.65 1.11
N LYS A 168 -7.12 15.43 0.32
CA LYS A 168 -7.18 15.48 -1.15
C LYS A 168 -7.94 14.30 -1.78
N PHE A 169 -8.17 13.23 -1.02
CA PHE A 169 -8.66 11.94 -1.53
C PHE A 169 -10.02 11.55 -0.95
N VAL A 170 -10.62 12.41 -0.11
CA VAL A 170 -11.90 12.17 0.58
C VAL A 170 -13.01 11.71 -0.36
N ASP A 171 -13.20 12.40 -1.48
CA ASP A 171 -14.26 12.07 -2.44
C ASP A 171 -14.05 10.67 -3.05
N ARG A 172 -12.80 10.33 -3.37
CA ARG A 172 -12.45 9.04 -3.98
C ARG A 172 -12.56 7.89 -2.99
N MET A 173 -12.18 8.12 -1.72
CA MET A 173 -12.38 7.16 -0.64
C MET A 173 -13.86 6.92 -0.35
N THR A 174 -14.65 8.00 -0.31
CA THR A 174 -16.11 7.91 -0.15
C THR A 174 -16.75 7.11 -1.28
N ALA A 175 -16.35 7.37 -2.54
CA ALA A 175 -16.82 6.61 -3.69
C ALA A 175 -16.46 5.12 -3.58
N TYR A 176 -15.27 4.78 -3.09
CA TYR A 176 -14.83 3.39 -2.93
C TYR A 176 -15.66 2.66 -1.88
N ASN A 177 -15.89 3.30 -0.73
CA ASN A 177 -16.72 2.73 0.33
C ASN A 177 -18.15 2.48 -0.15
N ASN A 178 -18.72 3.40 -0.93
CA ASN A 178 -20.04 3.21 -1.53
C ASN A 178 -20.07 2.03 -2.52
N LEU A 179 -19.00 1.85 -3.32
CA LEU A 179 -18.87 0.69 -4.19
C LEU A 179 -18.80 -0.62 -3.40
N LYS A 180 -17.99 -0.69 -2.35
CA LYS A 180 -17.89 -1.89 -1.49
C LYS A 180 -19.25 -2.21 -0.84
N ARG A 181 -19.96 -1.20 -0.30
CA ARG A 181 -21.32 -1.36 0.26
C ARG A 181 -22.29 -1.98 -0.75
N SER A 182 -22.33 -1.45 -1.98
CA SER A 182 -23.24 -1.95 -3.01
C SER A 182 -22.98 -3.39 -3.45
N HIS A 183 -21.80 -3.93 -3.15
CA HIS A 183 -21.40 -5.31 -3.49
C HIS A 183 -21.28 -6.22 -2.25
N GLY A 184 -21.73 -5.79 -1.07
CA GLY A 184 -21.72 -6.60 0.16
C GLY A 184 -20.35 -6.75 0.86
N GLY A 185 -19.34 -5.99 0.45
CA GLY A 185 -17.98 -6.10 1.01
C GLY A 185 -17.79 -5.35 2.34
N ILE A 186 -16.70 -5.65 3.04
CA ILE A 186 -16.29 -4.96 4.28
C ILE A 186 -15.99 -3.49 4.00
N VAL A 187 -16.49 -2.60 4.86
CA VAL A 187 -16.35 -1.14 4.72
C VAL A 187 -15.68 -0.56 5.96
N VAL A 188 -14.75 0.37 5.74
CA VAL A 188 -14.21 1.24 6.77
C VAL A 188 -14.99 2.56 6.70
N GLU A 189 -15.88 2.84 7.66
CA GLU A 189 -16.54 4.15 7.72
C GLU A 189 -15.50 5.23 8.00
N VAL A 190 -15.39 6.22 7.13
CA VAL A 190 -14.70 7.47 7.44
C VAL A 190 -15.78 8.53 7.68
N ARG A 191 -15.95 8.98 8.93
CA ARG A 191 -16.89 10.06 9.25
C ARG A 191 -16.19 11.41 9.16
N TYR A 192 -16.54 12.19 8.14
CA TYR A 192 -16.08 13.57 7.98
C TYR A 192 -17.06 14.53 8.67
N LEU A 193 -16.58 15.47 9.47
CA LEU A 193 -17.39 16.62 9.89
C LEU A 193 -17.45 17.63 8.74
N SER A 194 -18.61 18.28 8.59
CA SER A 194 -18.91 19.32 7.60
C SER A 194 -18.02 20.58 7.67
N SER A 195 -17.04 20.60 8.58
CA SER A 195 -16.10 21.70 8.84
C SER A 195 -14.66 21.42 8.39
N GLY A 196 -14.42 20.37 7.61
CA GLY A 196 -13.06 20.08 7.09
C GLY A 196 -12.11 19.50 8.13
N CYS A 197 -12.64 18.94 9.22
CA CYS A 197 -11.87 18.23 10.24
C CYS A 197 -12.22 16.74 10.18
N VAL A 198 -11.21 15.89 10.05
CA VAL A 198 -11.35 14.42 9.94
C VAL A 198 -11.61 13.85 11.33
N LEU A 199 -12.79 13.26 11.56
CA LEU A 199 -13.01 12.40 12.71
C LEU A 199 -12.56 10.99 12.35
N ARG A 200 -11.42 10.58 12.93
CA ARG A 200 -10.75 9.31 12.68
C ARG A 200 -11.38 8.21 13.53
N ASP A 201 -12.54 7.68 13.14
CA ASP A 201 -13.17 6.52 13.79
C ASP A 201 -13.16 5.30 12.84
N TYR A 202 -12.12 4.48 12.95
CA TYR A 202 -11.94 3.27 12.14
C TYR A 202 -12.73 2.11 12.75
N ARG A 203 -14.03 2.02 12.45
CA ARG A 203 -14.83 0.83 12.80
C ARG A 203 -15.16 0.06 11.54
N ALA A 204 -14.65 -1.17 11.47
CA ALA A 204 -15.09 -2.14 10.48
C ALA A 204 -16.48 -2.64 10.85
N PHE A 205 -17.43 -2.52 9.92
CA PHE A 205 -18.75 -3.13 10.06
C PHE A 205 -18.97 -4.10 8.91
N VAL A 206 -19.54 -5.27 9.24
CA VAL A 206 -20.19 -6.13 8.26
C VAL A 206 -21.57 -5.55 8.03
N ALA A 207 -21.93 -5.29 6.77
CA ALA A 207 -23.26 -4.80 6.39
C ALA A 207 -24.32 -5.89 6.57
#